data_AF-A0A2V9YA30-F1
#
_entry.id   AF-A0A2V9YA30-F1
#
_cell.length_a   1.000
_cell.length_b   1.000
_cell.length_c   1.000
_cell.angle_alpha   90.00
_cell.angle_beta   90.00
_cell.angle_gamma   90.00
#
_symmetry.space_group_name_H-M   'P 1'
#
loop_
_entity.id
_entity.type
_entity.pdbx_description
1 polymer ?
#
loop_
_entity_poly.entity_id
_entity_poly.type
_entity_poly.pdbx_seq_one_letter_code
_entity_poly.pdbx_strand_id
1 'polypeptide(L)'
;MASTSQPVNLQPAGRQSFGTRMNQFWQRVTDGLELNQLWNQFRTDARASYRLYSREIDSTPKEGVKTGRHWWEVSKQFFWAILEKLSPARRVLLLVALLMILFNPELSWSTKEGTHVIGFDLRLWGGLLMFFLLILEIADRVVMKRDLQIAREIQMWLLPANPPQVPGMEIAFATRPANTVAGDYYDVFPRPASASANPSYLI
;
A
#
# COMPACT_ATOMS: atom_id res chain seq x y z
N MET A 1 27.15 31.26 -59.25
CA MET A 1 26.78 30.94 -57.86
C MET A 1 25.34 30.47 -57.85
N ALA A 2 25.11 29.17 -57.77
CA ALA A 2 23.77 28.59 -57.62
C ALA A 2 23.92 27.42 -56.65
N SER A 3 23.64 27.65 -55.37
CA SER A 3 23.66 26.62 -54.34
C SER A 3 22.38 25.81 -54.45
N THR A 4 22.50 24.57 -54.92
CA THR A 4 21.41 23.59 -54.97
C THR A 4 21.08 23.14 -53.55
N SER A 5 19.91 23.50 -53.05
CA SER A 5 19.38 23.02 -51.78
C SER A 5 18.99 21.54 -51.89
N GLN A 6 19.60 20.68 -51.08
CA GLN A 6 19.15 19.30 -50.89
C GLN A 6 17.81 19.30 -50.14
N PRO A 7 16.81 18.51 -50.56
CA PRO A 7 15.59 18.36 -49.78
C PRO A 7 15.89 17.55 -48.52
N VAL A 8 15.57 18.10 -47.36
CA VAL A 8 15.59 17.39 -46.07
C VAL A 8 14.57 16.26 -46.14
N ASN A 9 15.06 15.03 -46.19
CA ASN A 9 14.23 13.83 -46.16
C ASN A 9 13.70 13.63 -44.73
N LEU A 10 12.53 14.19 -44.44
CA LEU A 10 11.79 13.94 -43.21
C LEU A 10 11.24 12.51 -43.27
N GLN A 11 12.02 11.55 -42.78
CA GLN A 11 11.51 10.19 -42.52
C GLN A 11 10.32 10.30 -41.55
N PRO A 12 9.13 9.81 -41.93
CA PRO A 12 8.00 9.82 -41.01
C PRO A 12 8.35 8.90 -39.83
N ALA A 13 8.26 9.43 -38.61
CA ALA A 13 8.38 8.65 -37.39
C ALA A 13 7.46 7.43 -37.50
N GLY A 14 8.07 6.24 -37.67
CA GLY A 14 7.33 5.00 -37.87
C GLY A 14 6.32 4.82 -36.75
N ARG A 15 5.03 4.71 -37.11
CA ARG A 15 3.96 4.40 -36.16
C ARG A 15 4.28 3.04 -35.54
N GLN A 16 4.84 3.05 -34.33
CA GLN A 16 5.12 1.85 -33.56
C GLN A 16 3.86 0.98 -33.52
N SER A 17 3.99 -0.31 -33.87
CA SER A 17 2.85 -1.22 -33.89
C SER A 17 2.25 -1.36 -32.50
N PHE A 18 0.93 -1.50 -32.43
CA PHE A 18 0.18 -1.66 -31.17
C PHE A 18 0.74 -2.79 -30.29
N GLY A 19 1.19 -3.89 -30.90
CA GLY A 19 1.81 -5.02 -30.19
C GLY A 19 3.12 -4.65 -29.48
N THR A 20 3.93 -3.76 -30.06
CA THR A 20 5.19 -3.31 -29.43
C THR A 20 4.90 -2.48 -28.18
N ARG A 21 3.85 -1.64 -28.23
CA ARG A 21 3.40 -0.85 -27.06
C ARG A 21 2.82 -1.73 -25.96
N MET A 22 2.04 -2.74 -26.31
CA MET A 22 1.52 -3.72 -25.33
C MET A 22 2.63 -4.50 -24.66
N ASN A 23 3.65 -4.94 -25.40
CA ASN A 23 4.76 -5.68 -24.82
C ASN A 23 5.61 -4.82 -23.87
N GLN A 24 5.90 -3.57 -24.24
CA GLN A 24 6.60 -2.61 -23.38
C GLN A 24 5.79 -2.26 -22.12
N PHE A 25 4.48 -2.10 -22.25
CA PHE A 25 3.58 -1.91 -21.11
C PHE A 25 3.61 -3.14 -20.19
N TRP A 26 3.49 -4.35 -20.77
CA TRP A 26 3.51 -5.58 -20.00
C TRP A 26 4.84 -5.77 -19.27
N GLN A 27 5.97 -5.48 -19.90
CA GLN A 27 7.29 -5.50 -19.27
C GLN A 27 7.39 -4.49 -18.11
N ARG A 28 6.81 -3.30 -18.25
CA ARG A 28 6.75 -2.31 -17.17
C ARG A 28 5.83 -2.72 -16.03
N VAL A 29 4.72 -3.37 -16.33
CA VAL A 29 3.76 -3.83 -15.29
C VAL A 29 4.29 -5.03 -14.52
N THR A 30 5.04 -5.90 -15.19
CA THR A 30 5.63 -7.11 -14.59
C THR A 30 7.05 -6.89 -14.07
N ASP A 31 7.63 -5.69 -14.23
CA ASP A 31 9.05 -5.39 -14.03
C ASP A 31 9.99 -6.41 -14.73
N GLY A 32 9.52 -7.02 -15.83
CA GLY A 32 10.23 -8.08 -16.55
C GLY A 32 10.24 -9.45 -15.87
N LEU A 33 9.48 -9.65 -14.78
CA LEU A 33 9.37 -10.93 -14.09
C LEU A 33 8.50 -11.93 -14.86
N GLU A 34 8.88 -13.20 -14.82
CA GLU A 34 8.05 -14.28 -15.33
C GLU A 34 6.78 -14.48 -14.46
N LEU A 35 5.66 -14.82 -15.08
CA LEU A 35 4.36 -15.06 -14.42
C LEU A 35 4.46 -16.03 -13.23
N ASN A 36 5.31 -17.07 -13.33
CA ASN A 36 5.50 -18.03 -12.26
C ASN A 36 6.23 -17.43 -11.04
N GLN A 37 7.20 -16.54 -11.29
CA GLN A 37 7.89 -15.82 -10.22
C GLN A 37 6.95 -14.85 -9.52
N LEU A 38 6.13 -14.11 -10.30
CA LEU A 38 5.09 -13.24 -9.76
C LEU A 38 4.10 -14.02 -8.88
N TRP A 39 3.67 -15.21 -9.32
CA TRP A 39 2.74 -16.04 -8.55
C TRP A 39 3.36 -16.55 -7.24
N ASN A 40 4.62 -16.99 -7.29
CA ASN A 40 5.34 -17.45 -6.11
C ASN A 40 5.58 -16.31 -5.10
N GLN A 41 5.94 -15.11 -5.59
CA GLN A 41 6.08 -13.90 -4.79
C GLN A 41 4.76 -13.55 -4.11
N PHE A 42 3.67 -13.44 -4.90
CA PHE A 42 2.33 -13.13 -4.39
C PHE A 42 1.87 -14.13 -3.32
N ARG A 43 2.07 -15.43 -3.55
CA ARG A 43 1.72 -16.48 -2.58
C ARG A 43 2.53 -16.34 -1.28
N THR A 44 3.77 -15.91 -1.37
CA THR A 44 4.65 -15.68 -0.21
C THR A 44 4.21 -14.45 0.57
N ASP A 45 3.92 -13.34 -0.12
CA ASP A 45 3.47 -12.08 0.49
C ASP A 45 2.09 -12.23 1.15
N ALA A 46 1.17 -12.96 0.51
CA ALA A 46 -0.15 -13.26 1.07
C ALA A 46 -0.04 -14.10 2.36
N ARG A 47 0.84 -15.10 2.39
CA ARG A 47 1.08 -15.94 3.58
C ARG A 47 1.76 -15.17 4.72
N ALA A 48 2.74 -14.33 4.40
CA ALA A 48 3.42 -13.50 5.39
C ALA A 48 2.43 -12.52 6.06
N SER A 49 1.56 -11.91 5.26
CA SER A 49 0.49 -11.04 5.75
C SER A 49 -0.53 -11.80 6.60
N TYR A 50 -0.93 -13.01 6.18
CA TYR A 50 -1.89 -13.83 6.92
C TYR A 50 -1.38 -14.24 8.32
N ARG A 51 -0.10 -14.61 8.44
CA ARG A 51 0.53 -14.99 9.73
C ARG A 51 0.52 -13.85 10.75
N LEU A 52 0.56 -12.59 10.30
CA LEU A 52 0.44 -11.42 11.17
C LEU A 52 -1.00 -11.29 11.70
N TYR A 53 -2.00 -11.47 10.83
CA TYR A 53 -3.42 -11.35 11.20
C TYR A 53 -3.95 -12.50 12.05
N SER A 54 -3.46 -13.73 11.85
CA SER A 54 -3.85 -14.87 12.69
C SER A 54 -3.47 -14.70 14.17
N ARG A 55 -2.61 -13.72 14.49
CA ARG A 55 -2.17 -13.41 15.84
C ARG A 55 -3.08 -12.40 16.55
N GLU A 56 -3.92 -11.67 15.81
CA GLU A 56 -4.87 -10.68 16.33
C GLU A 56 -6.26 -11.28 16.66
N ILE A 57 -6.54 -12.52 16.25
CA ILE A 57 -7.83 -13.18 16.45
C ILE A 57 -7.71 -14.20 17.57
N ASP A 58 -8.36 -13.95 18.71
CA ASP A 58 -8.45 -14.85 19.85
C ASP A 58 -9.01 -16.22 19.41
N SER A 59 -8.10 -17.17 19.24
CA SER A 59 -8.38 -18.52 18.75
C SER A 59 -8.67 -19.47 19.91
N THR A 60 -9.32 -19.00 20.99
CA THR A 60 -9.65 -19.88 22.12
C THR A 60 -10.87 -20.74 21.75
N PRO A 61 -10.72 -22.06 21.59
CA PRO A 61 -11.83 -22.93 21.23
C PRO A 61 -12.80 -22.99 22.41
N LYS A 62 -14.02 -22.48 22.24
CA LYS A 62 -15.11 -22.80 23.16
C LYS A 62 -15.48 -24.27 22.95
N GLU A 63 -15.28 -25.10 23.96
CA GLU A 63 -15.62 -26.52 23.95
C GLU A 63 -17.07 -26.73 23.48
N GLY A 64 -17.28 -27.52 22.43
CA GLY A 64 -18.60 -28.04 22.03
C GLY A 64 -19.18 -27.58 20.67
N VAL A 65 -18.50 -26.76 19.86
CA VAL A 65 -19.05 -26.31 18.56
C VAL A 65 -18.63 -27.24 17.42
N LYS A 66 -19.59 -27.67 16.57
CA LYS A 66 -19.34 -28.46 15.35
C LYS A 66 -18.35 -27.73 14.42
N THR A 67 -17.28 -28.41 14.01
CA THR A 67 -16.12 -27.85 13.27
C THR A 67 -16.48 -27.02 12.04
N GLY A 68 -17.54 -27.39 11.32
CA GLY A 68 -18.00 -26.64 10.14
C GLY A 68 -18.65 -25.29 10.45
N ARG A 69 -19.39 -25.17 11.56
CA ARG A 69 -19.99 -23.89 11.99
C ARG A 69 -18.93 -22.93 12.52
N HIS A 70 -17.95 -23.48 13.25
CA HIS A 70 -16.86 -22.70 13.80
C HIS A 70 -16.02 -22.01 12.71
N TRP A 71 -15.68 -22.70 11.62
CA TRP A 71 -14.91 -22.07 10.54
C TRP A 71 -15.68 -20.97 9.79
N TRP A 72 -17.02 -21.08 9.68
CA TRP A 72 -17.86 -20.01 9.13
C TRP A 72 -17.88 -18.78 10.02
N GLU A 73 -18.01 -18.96 11.34
CA GLU A 73 -17.98 -17.86 12.32
C GLU A 73 -16.63 -17.14 12.31
N VAL A 74 -15.52 -17.88 12.28
CA VAL A 74 -14.17 -17.31 12.18
C VAL A 74 -13.99 -16.58 10.85
N SER A 75 -14.46 -17.13 9.73
CA SER A 75 -14.38 -16.47 8.41
C SER A 75 -15.19 -15.17 8.38
N LYS A 76 -16.37 -15.16 8.98
CA LYS A 76 -17.21 -13.96 9.11
C LYS A 76 -16.54 -12.90 10.00
N GLN A 77 -15.95 -13.29 11.12
CA GLN A 77 -15.22 -12.38 12.01
C GLN A 77 -13.99 -11.79 11.31
N PHE A 78 -13.22 -12.61 10.59
CA PHE A 78 -12.09 -12.15 9.80
C PHE A 78 -12.51 -11.17 8.70
N PHE A 79 -13.58 -11.49 7.96
CA PHE A 79 -14.13 -10.61 6.95
C PHE A 79 -14.59 -9.27 7.55
N TRP A 80 -15.28 -9.34 8.69
CA TRP A 80 -15.72 -8.14 9.42
C TRP A 80 -14.54 -7.31 9.90
N ALA A 81 -13.50 -7.91 10.47
CA ALA A 81 -12.28 -7.22 10.90
C ALA A 81 -11.55 -6.55 9.72
N ILE A 82 -11.50 -7.20 8.55
CA ILE A 82 -10.96 -6.59 7.32
C ILE A 82 -11.81 -5.41 6.88
N LEU A 83 -13.13 -5.58 6.87
CA LEU A 83 -14.05 -4.50 6.52
C LEU A 83 -13.91 -3.34 7.53
N GLU A 84 -13.60 -3.65 8.78
CA GLU A 84 -13.38 -2.65 9.82
C GLU A 84 -12.09 -1.83 9.67
N LYS A 85 -11.10 -2.35 8.94
CA LYS A 85 -9.91 -1.57 8.57
C LYS A 85 -10.22 -0.43 7.60
N LEU A 86 -11.34 -0.49 6.89
CA LEU A 86 -11.83 0.60 6.05
C LEU A 86 -12.62 1.61 6.91
N SER A 87 -12.57 2.89 6.54
CA SER A 87 -13.43 3.90 7.17
C SER A 87 -14.92 3.59 6.92
N PRO A 88 -15.85 4.01 7.80
CA PRO A 88 -17.28 3.70 7.64
C PRO A 88 -17.84 4.06 6.25
N ALA A 89 -17.43 5.22 5.71
CA ALA A 89 -17.82 5.65 4.37
C ALA A 89 -17.29 4.72 3.26
N ARG A 90 -16.02 4.27 3.36
CA ARG A 90 -15.43 3.33 2.39
C ARG A 90 -16.12 1.98 2.40
N ARG A 91 -16.55 1.49 3.56
CA ARG A 91 -17.32 0.24 3.67
C ARG A 91 -18.64 0.33 2.88
N VAL A 92 -19.37 1.44 3.03
CA VAL A 92 -20.61 1.68 2.30
C VAL A 92 -20.35 1.74 0.79
N LEU A 93 -19.33 2.48 0.36
CA LEU A 93 -18.94 2.57 -1.05
C LEU A 93 -18.57 1.20 -1.64
N LEU A 94 -17.82 0.37 -0.91
CA LEU A 94 -17.48 -0.99 -1.33
C LEU A 94 -18.74 -1.85 -1.50
N LEU A 95 -19.68 -1.79 -0.56
CA LEU A 95 -20.93 -2.55 -0.64
C LEU A 95 -21.80 -2.08 -1.82
N VAL A 96 -21.91 -0.78 -2.05
CA VAL A 96 -22.62 -0.21 -3.21
C VAL A 96 -21.96 -0.66 -4.51
N ALA A 97 -20.63 -0.55 -4.61
CA ALA A 97 -19.91 -0.94 -5.80
C ALA A 97 -20.05 -2.44 -6.11
N LEU A 98 -19.98 -3.29 -5.07
CA LEU A 98 -20.21 -4.74 -5.21
C LEU A 98 -21.65 -5.04 -5.64
N LEU A 99 -22.63 -4.33 -5.06
CA LEU A 99 -24.04 -4.48 -5.43
C LEU A 99 -24.28 -4.08 -6.89
N MET A 100 -23.68 -2.98 -7.35
CA MET A 100 -23.76 -2.53 -8.75
C MET A 100 -23.10 -3.53 -9.71
N ILE A 101 -22.00 -4.17 -9.32
CA ILE A 101 -21.35 -5.22 -10.14
C ILE A 101 -22.22 -6.47 -10.22
N LEU A 102 -22.85 -6.86 -9.10
CA LEU A 102 -23.63 -8.10 -9.02
C LEU A 102 -25.02 -7.95 -9.64
N PHE A 103 -25.63 -6.77 -9.55
CA PHE A 103 -27.00 -6.51 -9.97
C PHE A 103 -27.04 -5.69 -11.27
N ASN A 104 -27.49 -6.32 -12.37
CA ASN A 104 -27.67 -5.64 -13.66
C ASN A 104 -29.17 -5.56 -14.01
N PRO A 105 -29.85 -4.42 -13.76
CA PRO A 105 -31.23 -4.24 -14.17
C PRO A 105 -31.31 -3.93 -15.67
N GLU A 106 -31.78 -4.89 -16.45
CA GLU A 106 -32.17 -4.65 -17.85
C GLU A 106 -33.50 -3.89 -17.87
N LEU A 107 -33.45 -2.59 -18.11
CA LEU A 107 -34.63 -1.74 -18.19
C LEU A 107 -35.15 -1.71 -19.64
N SER A 108 -36.09 -2.61 -19.94
CA SER A 108 -36.76 -2.65 -21.25
C SER A 108 -38.05 -1.84 -21.21
N TRP A 109 -38.15 -0.78 -22.01
CA TRP A 109 -39.41 -0.07 -22.23
C TRP A 109 -40.08 -0.58 -23.52
N SER A 110 -41.31 -1.08 -23.38
CA SER A 110 -42.12 -1.51 -24.52
C SER A 110 -43.05 -0.36 -24.93
N THR A 111 -42.79 0.27 -26.07
CA THR A 111 -43.76 1.16 -26.73
C THR A 111 -44.54 0.37 -27.80
N LYS A 112 -45.68 0.90 -28.25
CA LYS A 112 -46.53 0.25 -29.28
C LYS A 112 -45.83 0.08 -30.64
N GLU A 113 -44.72 0.78 -30.88
CA GLU A 113 -43.93 0.75 -32.12
C GLU A 113 -42.63 -0.08 -32.04
N GLY A 114 -42.34 -0.72 -30.90
CA GLY A 114 -41.14 -1.56 -30.73
C GLY A 114 -40.61 -1.58 -29.30
N THR A 115 -39.85 -2.61 -28.96
CA THR A 115 -39.13 -2.72 -27.69
C THR A 115 -37.76 -2.04 -27.81
N HIS A 116 -37.62 -0.86 -27.23
CA HIS A 116 -36.32 -0.24 -27.04
C HIS A 116 -35.76 -0.67 -25.68
N VAL A 117 -34.69 -1.47 -25.71
CA VAL A 117 -33.96 -1.87 -24.51
C VAL A 117 -32.86 -0.85 -24.26
N ILE A 118 -32.98 -0.06 -23.19
CA ILE A 118 -31.89 0.80 -22.72
C ILE A 118 -31.26 0.06 -21.54
N GLY A 119 -30.17 -0.68 -21.80
CA GLY A 119 -29.39 -1.30 -20.75
C GLY A 119 -28.49 -0.27 -20.06
N PHE A 120 -28.65 -0.07 -18.76
CA PHE A 120 -27.67 0.63 -17.95
C PHE A 120 -26.60 -0.36 -17.50
N ASP A 121 -25.36 -0.21 -17.98
CA ASP A 121 -24.26 -1.07 -17.54
C ASP A 121 -23.77 -0.67 -16.14
N LEU A 122 -24.49 -1.12 -15.12
CA LEU A 122 -24.12 -0.90 -13.71
C LEU A 122 -22.77 -1.54 -13.36
N ARG A 123 -22.32 -2.55 -14.11
CA ARG A 123 -21.05 -3.25 -13.84
C ARG A 123 -19.86 -2.35 -14.13
N LEU A 124 -19.90 -1.60 -15.23
CA LEU A 124 -18.86 -0.63 -15.54
C LEU A 124 -18.76 0.43 -14.43
N TRP A 125 -19.89 1.00 -14.02
CA TRP A 125 -19.93 2.02 -12.97
C TRP A 125 -19.51 1.47 -11.60
N GLY A 126 -19.93 0.25 -11.25
CA GLY A 126 -19.48 -0.43 -10.04
C GLY A 126 -17.97 -0.74 -10.07
N GLY A 127 -17.43 -1.13 -11.23
CA GLY A 127 -16.00 -1.31 -11.44
C GLY A 127 -15.21 0.00 -11.28
N LEU A 128 -15.69 1.10 -11.85
CA LEU A 128 -15.10 2.43 -11.67
C LEU A 128 -15.16 2.87 -10.21
N LEU A 129 -16.27 2.61 -9.51
CA LEU A 129 -16.42 2.93 -8.09
C LEU A 129 -15.47 2.10 -7.22
N MET A 130 -15.30 0.80 -7.51
CA MET A 130 -14.31 -0.06 -6.85
C MET A 130 -12.88 0.42 -7.11
N PHE A 131 -12.57 0.80 -8.34
CA PHE A 131 -11.25 1.33 -8.70
C PHE A 131 -10.95 2.65 -8.00
N PHE A 132 -11.92 3.55 -7.96
CA PHE A 132 -11.81 4.80 -7.21
C PHE A 132 -11.59 4.56 -5.71
N LEU A 133 -12.33 3.62 -5.11
CA LEU A 133 -12.14 3.22 -3.72
C LEU A 133 -10.72 2.68 -3.47
N LEU A 134 -10.20 1.85 -4.37
CA LEU A 134 -8.84 1.33 -4.31
C LEU A 134 -7.81 2.48 -4.36
N ILE A 135 -8.00 3.47 -5.23
CA ILE A 135 -7.13 4.64 -5.31
C ILE A 135 -7.14 5.40 -3.98
N LEU A 136 -8.31 5.66 -3.40
CA LEU A 136 -8.41 6.37 -2.11
C LEU A 136 -7.68 5.62 -0.99
N GLU A 137 -7.86 4.30 -0.92
CA GLU A 137 -7.20 3.47 0.10
C GLU A 137 -5.67 3.44 -0.09
N ILE A 138 -5.19 3.38 -1.34
CA ILE A 138 -3.76 3.44 -1.65
C ILE A 138 -3.19 4.83 -1.32
N ALA A 139 -3.91 5.90 -1.65
CA ALA A 139 -3.46 7.27 -1.41
C ALA A 139 -3.19 7.50 0.09
N ASP A 140 -4.13 7.12 0.95
CA ASP A 140 -3.94 7.18 2.40
C ASP A 140 -2.72 6.40 2.88
N ARG A 141 -2.52 5.19 2.36
CA ARG A 141 -1.36 4.36 2.71
C ARG A 141 -0.05 4.97 2.25
N VAL A 142 -0.04 5.64 1.09
CA VAL A 142 1.15 6.34 0.58
C VAL A 142 1.48 7.54 1.46
N VAL A 143 0.48 8.33 1.85
CA VAL A 143 0.66 9.47 2.77
C VAL A 143 1.21 8.99 4.11
N MET A 144 0.57 7.98 4.73
CA MET A 144 1.03 7.40 5.99
C MET A 144 2.48 6.87 5.90
N LYS A 145 2.84 6.22 4.79
CA LYS A 145 4.22 5.77 4.58
C LYS A 145 5.19 6.94 4.49
N ARG A 146 4.80 8.05 3.84
CA ARG A 146 5.64 9.25 3.74
C ARG A 146 5.82 9.91 5.09
N ASP A 147 4.76 10.00 5.90
CA ASP A 147 4.82 10.57 7.25
C ASP A 147 5.76 9.76 8.15
N LEU A 148 5.71 8.42 8.08
CA LEU A 148 6.64 7.54 8.80
C LEU A 148 8.10 7.72 8.35
N GLN A 149 8.34 7.97 7.06
CA GLN A 149 9.70 8.27 6.58
C GLN A 149 10.20 9.60 7.13
N ILE A 150 9.36 10.64 7.11
CA ILE A 150 9.70 11.95 7.70
C ILE A 150 10.00 11.80 9.19
N ALA A 151 9.18 11.05 9.93
CA ALA A 151 9.42 10.77 11.34
C ALA A 151 10.77 10.06 11.58
N ARG A 152 11.13 9.10 10.72
CA ARG A 152 12.45 8.45 10.78
C ARG A 152 13.60 9.42 10.51
N GLU A 153 13.46 10.28 9.51
CA GLU A 153 14.46 11.32 9.17
C GLU A 153 14.69 12.26 10.36
N ILE A 154 13.61 12.74 10.99
CA ILE A 154 13.68 13.57 12.19
C ILE A 154 14.36 12.82 13.36
N GLN A 155 13.98 11.55 13.61
CA GLN A 155 14.61 10.75 14.66
C GLN A 155 16.12 10.62 14.42
N MET A 156 16.56 10.41 13.18
CA MET A 156 18.00 10.33 12.86
C MET A 156 18.74 11.66 13.10
N TRP A 157 18.09 12.81 12.95
CA TRP A 157 18.69 14.11 13.26
C TRP A 157 18.80 14.39 14.76
N LEU A 158 17.90 13.80 15.55
CA LEU A 158 17.90 13.98 17.00
C LEU A 158 18.94 13.11 17.72
N LEU A 159 19.38 12.01 17.11
CA LEU A 159 20.39 11.14 17.71
C LEU A 159 21.80 11.73 17.54
N PRO A 160 22.66 11.66 18.58
CA PRO A 160 24.03 12.15 18.47
C PRO A 160 24.78 11.39 17.36
N ALA A 161 25.27 12.15 16.38
CA ALA A 161 26.00 11.60 15.23
C ALA A 161 27.35 10.97 15.62
N ASN A 162 27.97 11.50 16.68
CA ASN A 162 29.19 10.97 17.26
C ASN A 162 29.05 10.89 18.78
N PRO A 163 29.59 9.85 19.43
CA PRO A 163 29.65 9.81 20.88
C PRO A 163 30.50 10.95 21.45
N PRO A 164 30.08 11.58 22.56
CA PRO A 164 30.89 12.59 23.21
C PRO A 164 32.17 11.97 23.77
N GLN A 165 33.29 12.68 23.65
CA GLN A 165 34.57 12.23 24.21
C GLN A 165 34.60 12.52 25.71
N VAL A 166 34.43 11.48 26.52
CA VAL A 166 34.50 11.55 27.98
C VAL A 166 35.81 10.90 28.43
N PRO A 167 36.71 11.60 29.13
CA PRO A 167 37.99 11.02 29.57
C PRO A 167 37.78 9.74 30.39
N GLY A 168 38.42 8.65 29.97
CA GLY A 168 38.34 7.35 30.63
C GLY A 168 37.08 6.52 30.31
N MET A 169 36.22 6.95 29.38
CA MET A 169 35.01 6.23 28.97
C MET A 169 34.85 6.21 27.45
N GLU A 170 34.52 5.05 26.90
CA GLU A 170 34.13 4.88 25.49
C GLU A 170 32.61 4.70 25.42
N ILE A 171 31.96 5.52 24.60
CA ILE A 171 30.50 5.50 24.43
C ILE A 171 30.20 5.08 22.99
N ALA A 172 29.29 4.14 22.80
CA ALA A 172 28.83 3.70 21.50
C ALA A 172 27.31 3.61 21.48
N PHE A 173 26.70 3.91 20.34
CA PHE A 173 25.26 3.87 20.18
C PHE A 173 24.86 3.09 18.93
N ALA A 174 23.75 2.36 19.01
CA ALA A 174 23.16 1.68 17.87
C ALA A 174 21.64 1.61 18.03
N THR A 175 20.90 2.07 17.02
CA THR A 175 19.45 1.95 16.96
C THR A 175 19.05 1.10 15.76
N ARG A 176 18.16 0.13 15.99
CA ARG A 176 17.54 -0.67 14.93
C ARG A 176 16.01 -0.62 15.06
N PRO A 177 15.31 0.12 14.19
CA PRO A 177 13.84 0.12 14.17
C PRO A 177 13.28 -1.27 13.85
N ALA A 178 12.15 -1.62 14.48
CA ALA A 178 11.40 -2.84 14.15
C ALA A 178 10.70 -2.73 12.79
N ASN A 179 10.13 -1.56 12.49
CA ASN A 179 9.57 -1.20 11.19
C ASN A 179 10.30 0.04 10.65
N THR A 180 9.60 1.17 10.50
CA THR A 180 10.18 2.40 9.94
C THR A 180 10.87 3.29 10.98
N VAL A 181 10.26 3.44 12.17
CA VAL A 181 10.67 4.34 13.26
C VAL A 181 10.82 3.53 14.56
N ALA A 182 11.80 3.85 15.40
CA ALA A 182 11.98 3.22 16.72
C ALA A 182 11.34 4.09 17.82
N GLY A 183 10.86 3.46 18.90
CA GLY A 183 10.37 4.19 20.09
C GLY A 183 11.49 4.67 21.02
N ASP A 184 12.69 4.11 20.85
CA ASP A 184 13.84 4.39 21.71
C ASP A 184 14.53 5.71 21.31
N TYR A 185 15.02 6.44 22.32
CA TYR A 185 15.74 7.70 22.18
C TYR A 185 16.88 7.76 23.20
N TYR A 186 18.04 8.25 22.77
CA TYR A 186 19.18 8.52 23.64
C TYR A 186 19.83 9.83 23.22
N ASP A 187 20.35 10.57 24.20
CA ASP A 187 21.13 11.77 24.01
C ASP A 187 22.13 11.90 25.16
N VAL A 188 23.30 12.47 24.90
CA VAL A 188 24.35 12.61 25.90
C VAL A 188 24.95 14.01 25.80
N PHE A 189 24.72 14.81 26.82
CA PHE A 189 25.17 16.20 26.88
C PHE A 189 25.95 16.50 28.18
N PRO A 190 26.92 17.41 28.14
CA PRO A 190 27.66 17.82 29.33
C PRO A 190 26.76 18.64 30.26
N ARG A 191 26.88 18.36 31.56
CA ARG A 191 26.27 19.12 32.65
C ARG A 191 27.37 19.72 33.53
N PRO A 192 27.34 21.04 33.80
CA PRO A 192 28.31 21.66 34.70
C PRO A 192 28.19 21.04 36.09
N ALA A 193 29.31 20.59 36.64
CA ALA A 193 29.32 20.07 37.99
C ALA A 193 29.17 21.23 38.99
N SER A 194 28.19 21.15 39.88
CA SER A 194 28.11 22.06 41.01
C SER A 194 29.38 21.88 41.86
N ALA A 195 30.28 22.88 41.79
CA ALA A 195 31.52 22.99 42.55
C ALA A 195 32.72 22.07 42.22
N SER A 196 32.81 21.47 41.02
CA SER A 196 34.08 20.85 40.56
C SER A 196 34.38 21.19 39.10
N ALA A 197 35.68 21.31 38.77
CA ALA A 197 36.16 21.78 37.46
C ALA A 197 35.93 20.80 36.30
N ASN A 198 35.32 19.64 36.55
CA ASN A 198 35.09 18.59 35.55
C ASN A 198 33.61 18.53 35.13
N PRO A 199 33.30 18.43 33.83
CA PRO A 199 31.93 18.23 33.36
C PRO A 199 31.38 16.87 33.85
N SER A 200 30.13 16.87 34.32
CA SER A 200 29.37 15.66 34.64
C SER A 200 28.42 15.33 33.49
N TYR A 201 28.21 14.06 33.14
CA TYR A 201 27.33 13.68 32.03
C TYR A 201 26.16 12.84 32.57
N LEU A 202 24.97 13.02 32.01
CA LEU A 202 23.80 12.17 32.25
C LEU A 202 23.47 11.45 30.94
N ILE A 203 23.08 10.18 31.06
CA ILE A 203 22.68 9.31 29.95
C ILE A 203 21.20 8.98 30.15
#